data_AF-A0A967HM86-F1
#
_entry.id   AF-A0A967HM86-F1
#
_cell.length_a   1.000
_cell.length_b   1.000
_cell.length_c   1.000
_cell.angle_alpha   90.00
_cell.angle_beta   90.00
_cell.angle_gamma   90.00
#
_symmetry.space_group_name_H-M   'P 1'
#
loop_
_entity.id
_entity.type
_entity.pdbx_description
1 polymer ?
#
loop_
_entity_poly.entity_id
_entity_poly.type
_entity_poly.pdbx_seq_one_letter_code
_entity_poly.pdbx_strand_id
1 'polypeptide(L)'
;MSIPSPPPGYLLLEDGRAFDGVMVGADGVALGEVVFNTSMTGYQEVLTDPSYAGQIVTMTSPQIGNYGVSPEDEESDGPQVAGFVMRELSPMATGWRAEESLQAYLRRSGVVALSEVDTRALTRHIRSAGAMRAAIASRDVPAAELEAKLAAHPTMAGLDLTGRVSTEEAYETPAAGEERFFVVAYDFGIKGHSPKLLAERGCRVRTVPRSATPAEVLDSGLDGLFVSNGPGDPEAVAHALETIRGAADRGI
;
A
#
# COMPACT_ATOMS: atom_id res chain seq x y z
N MET A 1 -3.36 37.73 2.15
CA MET A 1 -3.39 36.87 0.96
C MET A 1 -4.38 35.76 1.23
N SER A 2 -5.42 35.61 0.41
CA SER A 2 -6.34 34.47 0.53
C SER A 2 -5.57 33.21 0.13
N ILE A 3 -5.46 32.24 1.03
CA ILE A 3 -4.98 30.90 0.68
C ILE A 3 -5.99 30.36 -0.34
N PRO A 4 -5.59 29.96 -1.56
CA PRO A 4 -6.53 29.41 -2.53
C PRO A 4 -7.17 28.16 -1.93
N SER A 5 -8.49 28.12 -1.91
CA SER A 5 -9.23 26.96 -1.44
C SER A 5 -8.94 25.76 -2.36
N PRO A 6 -8.67 24.57 -1.80
CA PRO A 6 -8.46 23.37 -2.61
C PRO A 6 -9.71 23.07 -3.46
N PRO A 7 -9.55 22.51 -4.68
CA PRO A 7 -10.68 22.25 -5.55
C PRO A 7 -11.61 21.20 -4.93
N PRO A 8 -12.93 21.35 -5.06
CA PRO A 8 -13.88 20.40 -4.52
C PRO A 8 -13.75 19.06 -5.24
N GLY A 9 -13.86 17.97 -4.48
CA GLY A 9 -13.81 16.61 -4.99
C GLY A 9 -14.80 15.72 -4.25
N TYR A 10 -14.92 14.47 -4.69
CA TYR A 10 -15.78 13.50 -4.05
C TYR A 10 -15.26 12.08 -4.26
N LEU A 11 -15.59 11.22 -3.29
CA LEU A 11 -15.43 9.78 -3.36
C LEU A 11 -16.78 9.17 -3.71
N LEU A 12 -16.86 8.40 -4.79
CA LEU A 12 -18.03 7.63 -5.19
C LEU A 12 -17.79 6.15 -4.94
N LEU A 13 -18.70 5.49 -4.23
CA LEU A 13 -18.70 4.05 -4.01
C LEU A 13 -19.54 3.33 -5.07
N GLU A 14 -19.24 2.06 -5.33
CA GLU A 14 -19.98 1.25 -6.32
C GLU A 14 -21.47 1.06 -6.01
N ASP A 15 -21.88 1.25 -4.75
CA ASP A 15 -23.28 1.21 -4.34
C ASP A 15 -24.02 2.55 -4.55
N GLY A 16 -23.35 3.52 -5.18
CA GLY A 16 -23.87 4.85 -5.50
C GLY A 16 -23.73 5.87 -4.36
N ARG A 17 -23.18 5.48 -3.19
CA ARG A 17 -22.97 6.43 -2.10
C ARG A 17 -21.79 7.35 -2.40
N ALA A 18 -22.02 8.66 -2.30
CA ALA A 18 -20.99 9.67 -2.51
C ALA A 18 -20.61 10.38 -1.20
N PHE A 19 -19.33 10.73 -1.07
CA PHE A 19 -18.79 11.52 0.03
C PHE A 19 -18.04 12.72 -0.52
N ASP A 20 -18.51 13.92 -0.20
CA ASP A 20 -17.86 15.16 -0.62
C ASP A 20 -16.59 15.44 0.20
N GLY A 21 -15.65 16.15 -0.42
CA GLY A 21 -14.41 16.59 0.19
C GLY A 21 -13.66 17.59 -0.68
N VAL A 22 -12.36 17.72 -0.44
CA VAL A 22 -11.46 18.62 -1.18
C VAL A 22 -10.24 17.87 -1.68
N MET A 23 -9.83 18.15 -2.91
CA MET A 23 -8.68 17.50 -3.55
C MET A 23 -7.38 18.07 -2.98
N VAL A 24 -6.56 17.19 -2.41
CA VAL A 24 -5.28 17.58 -1.80
C VAL A 24 -4.06 16.91 -2.45
N GLY A 25 -4.27 15.84 -3.21
CA GLY A 25 -3.22 15.13 -3.94
C GLY A 25 -2.99 15.65 -5.36
N ALA A 26 -2.57 14.75 -6.24
CA ALA A 26 -2.47 14.97 -7.68
C ALA A 26 -3.85 15.09 -8.35
N ASP A 27 -3.87 15.76 -9.50
CA ASP A 27 -5.07 15.86 -10.33
C ASP A 27 -5.34 14.54 -11.05
N GLY A 28 -6.61 14.21 -11.25
CA GLY A 28 -7.03 13.02 -11.99
C GLY A 28 -8.16 12.25 -11.30
N VAL A 29 -8.33 11.01 -11.74
CA VAL A 29 -9.31 10.07 -11.18
C VAL A 29 -8.56 8.86 -10.64
N ALA A 30 -8.74 8.56 -9.36
CA ALA A 30 -8.26 7.31 -8.77
C ALA A 30 -9.38 6.28 -8.73
N LEU A 31 -9.05 5.03 -9.02
CA LEU A 31 -9.95 3.88 -8.97
C LEU A 31 -9.27 2.79 -8.17
N GLY A 32 -10.03 2.13 -7.31
CA GLY A 32 -9.55 1.00 -6.51
C GLY A 32 -10.66 0.48 -5.63
N GLU A 33 -10.38 -0.50 -4.78
CA GLU A 33 -11.32 -0.86 -3.71
C GLU A 33 -11.01 -0.09 -2.43
N VAL A 34 -12.06 0.44 -1.81
CA VAL A 34 -11.94 1.26 -0.61
C VAL A 34 -11.78 0.38 0.61
N VAL A 35 -10.74 0.67 1.37
CA VAL A 35 -10.44 0.05 2.66
C VAL A 35 -10.27 1.14 3.71
N PHE A 36 -10.33 0.77 4.99
CA PHE A 36 -10.03 1.70 6.07
C PHE A 36 -8.92 1.17 6.97
N ASN A 37 -8.11 2.10 7.48
CA ASN A 37 -7.02 1.79 8.41
C ASN A 37 -7.21 2.54 9.75
N THR A 38 -7.11 1.78 10.84
CA THR A 38 -7.30 2.27 12.22
C THR A 38 -6.04 2.82 12.88
N SER A 39 -4.91 2.79 12.19
CA SER A 39 -3.65 3.35 12.67
C SER A 39 -3.78 4.86 12.89
N MET A 40 -3.37 5.30 14.08
CA MET A 40 -3.36 6.72 14.45
C MET A 40 -2.08 7.44 14.02
N THR A 41 -1.04 6.67 13.72
CA THR A 41 0.28 7.09 13.24
C THR A 41 0.72 6.17 12.11
N GLY A 42 1.80 6.50 11.44
CA GLY A 42 2.37 5.64 10.41
C GLY A 42 1.69 5.78 9.04
N TYR A 43 1.19 6.97 8.69
CA TYR A 43 0.45 7.16 7.43
C TYR A 43 1.36 7.07 6.21
N GLN A 44 2.66 7.37 6.32
CA GLN A 44 3.60 7.27 5.20
C GLN A 44 3.97 5.80 4.94
N GLU A 45 4.18 5.05 6.00
CA GLU A 45 4.40 3.61 5.98
C GLU A 45 3.19 2.90 5.37
N VAL A 46 1.96 3.36 5.68
CA VAL A 46 0.72 2.87 5.04
C VAL A 46 0.66 3.25 3.56
N LEU A 47 1.03 4.48 3.19
CA LEU A 47 1.03 4.92 1.79
C LEU A 47 1.99 4.09 0.92
N THR A 48 3.13 3.70 1.48
CA THR A 48 4.23 3.01 0.78
C THR A 48 4.21 1.49 0.97
N ASP A 49 3.22 0.93 1.67
CA ASP A 49 3.08 -0.51 1.86
C ASP A 49 2.50 -1.18 0.60
N PRO A 50 3.24 -2.10 -0.06
CA PRO A 50 2.80 -2.76 -1.30
C PRO A 50 1.48 -3.51 -1.18
N SER A 51 1.06 -3.86 0.04
CA SER A 51 -0.22 -4.54 0.28
C SER A 51 -1.43 -3.68 -0.13
N TYR A 52 -1.28 -2.36 -0.18
CA TYR A 52 -2.34 -1.44 -0.62
C TYR A 52 -2.36 -1.16 -2.13
N ALA A 53 -1.60 -1.90 -2.93
CA ALA A 53 -1.65 -1.78 -4.38
C ALA A 53 -3.09 -1.96 -4.90
N GLY A 54 -3.60 -0.99 -5.66
CA GLY A 54 -4.98 -1.00 -6.17
C GLY A 54 -6.06 -0.65 -5.13
N GLN A 55 -5.67 -0.25 -3.92
CA GLN A 55 -6.60 0.10 -2.85
C GLN A 55 -6.68 1.62 -2.65
N ILE A 56 -7.87 2.11 -2.32
CA ILE A 56 -8.08 3.48 -1.84
C ILE A 56 -8.13 3.42 -0.31
N VAL A 57 -7.11 3.94 0.35
CA VAL A 57 -6.98 3.84 1.81
C VAL A 57 -7.64 5.02 2.50
N THR A 58 -8.61 4.72 3.37
CA THR A 58 -9.26 5.70 4.23
C THR A 58 -8.65 5.65 5.64
N MET A 59 -8.01 6.73 6.06
CA MET A 59 -7.53 6.84 7.43
C MET A 59 -8.67 7.19 8.37
N THR A 60 -8.80 6.44 9.46
CA THR A 60 -9.78 6.76 10.52
C THR A 60 -9.27 7.83 11.50
N SER A 61 -7.95 7.96 11.64
CA SER A 61 -7.35 9.05 12.42
C SER A 61 -7.72 10.39 11.75
N PRO A 62 -8.28 11.35 12.50
CA PRO A 62 -8.90 12.51 11.89
C PRO A 62 -7.88 13.42 11.21
N GLN A 63 -6.71 13.62 11.81
CA GLN A 63 -5.67 14.49 11.28
C GLN A 63 -4.51 13.67 10.75
N ILE A 64 -4.18 13.87 9.46
CA ILE A 64 -3.12 13.16 8.75
C ILE A 64 -2.12 14.16 8.17
N GLY A 65 -0.83 13.83 8.18
CA GLY A 65 0.24 14.72 7.70
C GLY A 65 0.91 15.59 8.77
N ASN A 66 0.54 15.42 10.04
CA ASN A 66 1.03 16.23 11.16
C ASN A 66 2.56 16.15 11.38
N TYR A 67 3.18 15.00 11.15
CA TYR A 67 4.64 14.85 11.28
C TYR A 67 5.41 14.95 9.95
N GLY A 68 4.75 15.36 8.86
CA GLY A 68 5.37 15.43 7.53
C GLY A 68 5.68 14.06 6.94
N VAL A 69 6.62 14.01 5.99
CA VAL A 69 7.17 12.77 5.44
C VAL A 69 8.70 12.77 5.50
N SER A 70 9.29 11.58 5.56
CA SER A 70 10.74 11.34 5.56
C SER A 70 11.09 10.11 4.71
N PRO A 71 12.17 10.11 3.92
CA PRO A 71 12.59 8.92 3.16
C PRO A 71 12.82 7.68 4.02
N GLU A 72 13.18 7.86 5.30
CA GLU A 72 13.42 6.75 6.22
C GLU A 72 12.15 5.97 6.62
N ASP A 73 10.97 6.57 6.42
CA ASP A 73 9.67 5.99 6.75
C ASP A 73 8.98 5.36 5.51
N GLU A 74 9.71 5.25 4.39
CA GLU A 74 9.22 4.54 3.19
C GLU A 74 9.45 3.03 3.30
N GLU A 75 8.37 2.26 3.07
CA GLU A 75 8.39 0.79 3.09
C GLU A 75 8.57 0.17 1.69
N SER A 76 8.57 0.98 0.64
CA SER A 76 8.90 0.61 -0.75
C SER A 76 9.38 1.85 -1.53
N ASP A 77 9.71 1.70 -2.81
CA ASP A 77 10.26 2.77 -3.68
C ASP A 77 9.30 3.96 -3.92
N GLY A 78 8.09 3.92 -3.36
CA GLY A 78 7.14 5.03 -3.39
C GLY A 78 5.74 4.61 -2.93
N PRO A 79 4.75 5.51 -3.04
CA PRO A 79 3.37 5.19 -2.68
C PRO A 79 2.78 4.09 -3.56
N GLN A 80 2.12 3.13 -2.92
CA GLN A 80 1.52 1.95 -3.57
C GLN A 80 0.00 2.08 -3.66
N VAL A 81 -0.60 2.96 -2.86
CA VAL A 81 -2.06 3.18 -2.86
C VAL A 81 -2.56 3.69 -4.20
N ALA A 82 -3.76 3.28 -4.61
CA ALA A 82 -4.45 3.86 -5.75
C ALA A 82 -5.03 5.25 -5.43
N GLY A 83 -5.36 5.50 -4.17
CA GLY A 83 -5.83 6.79 -3.68
C GLY A 83 -5.85 6.86 -2.17
N PHE A 84 -5.99 8.06 -1.63
CA PHE A 84 -5.89 8.29 -0.19
C PHE A 84 -6.98 9.23 0.33
N VAL A 85 -7.66 8.83 1.41
CA VAL A 85 -8.80 9.56 1.97
C VAL A 85 -8.57 9.86 3.44
N MET A 86 -8.79 11.12 3.83
CA MET A 86 -8.63 11.58 5.21
C MET A 86 -9.72 12.57 5.62
N ARG A 87 -9.87 12.77 6.94
CA ARG A 87 -10.81 13.76 7.47
C ARG A 87 -10.23 15.17 7.43
N GLU A 88 -8.98 15.32 7.82
CA GLU A 88 -8.28 16.60 7.87
C GLU A 88 -6.82 16.39 7.48
N LEU A 89 -6.35 17.20 6.54
CA LEU A 89 -4.94 17.28 6.21
C LEU A 89 -4.29 18.35 7.10
N SER A 90 -3.23 17.99 7.80
CA SER A 90 -2.47 18.95 8.59
C SER A 90 -1.92 20.07 7.69
N PRO A 91 -2.13 21.35 8.02
CA PRO A 91 -1.61 22.47 7.24
C PRO A 91 -0.09 22.63 7.38
N MET A 92 0.52 21.97 8.38
CA MET A 92 1.94 22.06 8.69
C MET A 92 2.51 20.67 8.99
N ALA A 93 3.77 20.47 8.61
CA ALA A 93 4.57 19.33 9.02
C ALA A 93 5.48 19.76 10.18
N THR A 94 5.31 19.15 11.36
CA THR A 94 6.06 19.53 12.57
C THR A 94 6.90 18.39 13.15
N GLY A 95 7.12 17.33 12.38
CA GLY A 95 8.00 16.23 12.77
C GLY A 95 9.47 16.65 12.74
N TRP A 96 10.28 16.14 13.67
CA TRP A 96 11.72 16.46 13.71
C TRP A 96 12.51 15.82 12.54
N ARG A 97 11.98 14.75 11.94
CA ARG A 97 12.46 14.09 10.71
C ARG A 97 11.76 14.59 9.44
N ALA A 98 10.85 15.56 9.55
CA ALA A 98 10.05 15.99 8.41
C ALA A 98 10.94 16.71 7.38
N GLU A 99 10.98 16.18 6.16
CA GLU A 99 11.69 16.80 5.03
C GLU A 99 10.72 17.46 4.03
N GLU A 100 9.49 16.96 3.94
CA GLU A 100 8.46 17.45 3.03
C GLU A 100 7.06 17.40 3.70
N SER A 101 6.12 18.22 3.23
CA SER A 101 4.72 18.12 3.68
C SER A 101 4.02 16.96 3.00
N LEU A 102 3.04 16.34 3.66
CA LEU A 102 2.28 15.25 3.05
C LEU A 102 1.59 15.67 1.74
N GLN A 103 1.11 16.91 1.66
CA GLN A 103 0.47 17.42 0.44
C GLN A 103 1.43 17.45 -0.75
N ALA A 104 2.65 17.94 -0.53
CA ALA A 104 3.67 18.02 -1.56
C ALA A 104 4.09 16.61 -2.00
N TYR A 105 4.26 15.71 -1.04
CA TYR A 105 4.57 14.29 -1.28
C TYR A 105 3.52 13.59 -2.15
N LEU A 106 2.24 13.73 -1.82
CA LEU A 106 1.13 13.14 -2.59
C LEU A 106 1.10 13.67 -4.03
N ARG A 107 1.29 14.99 -4.21
CA ARG A 107 1.33 15.60 -5.55
C ARG A 107 2.54 15.15 -6.37
N ARG A 108 3.73 15.17 -5.77
CA ARG A 108 4.98 14.74 -6.41
C ARG A 108 4.90 13.26 -6.84
N SER A 109 4.26 12.43 -6.03
CA SER A 109 4.13 11.00 -6.27
C SER A 109 2.93 10.63 -7.14
N GLY A 110 2.15 11.60 -7.63
CA GLY A 110 0.99 11.34 -8.49
C GLY A 110 -0.20 10.69 -7.79
N VAL A 111 -0.26 10.73 -6.45
CA VAL A 111 -1.34 10.11 -5.67
C VAL A 111 -2.54 11.05 -5.60
N VAL A 112 -3.68 10.60 -6.10
CA VAL A 112 -4.95 11.31 -5.95
C VAL A 112 -5.46 11.14 -4.52
N ALA A 113 -5.73 12.25 -3.84
CA ALA A 113 -6.12 12.22 -2.44
C ALA A 113 -7.23 13.24 -2.11
N LEU A 114 -8.11 12.84 -1.19
CA LEU A 114 -9.29 13.58 -0.78
C LEU A 114 -9.27 13.84 0.73
N SER A 115 -9.44 15.10 1.12
CA SER A 115 -9.56 15.56 2.51
C SER A 115 -10.97 16.08 2.80
N GLU A 116 -11.26 16.45 4.05
CA GLU A 116 -12.56 16.97 4.51
C GLU A 116 -13.73 15.98 4.41
N VAL A 117 -13.42 14.69 4.20
CA VAL A 117 -14.42 13.61 4.11
C VAL A 117 -14.91 13.22 5.50
N ASP A 118 -16.19 12.87 5.65
CA ASP A 118 -16.67 12.18 6.85
C ASP A 118 -16.17 10.72 6.86
N THR A 119 -14.90 10.54 7.23
CA THR A 119 -14.24 9.23 7.27
C THR A 119 -14.90 8.28 8.27
N ARG A 120 -15.61 8.79 9.28
CA ARG A 120 -16.37 7.97 10.22
C ARG A 120 -17.61 7.38 9.57
N ALA A 121 -18.38 8.17 8.84
CA ALA A 121 -19.52 7.67 8.07
C ALA A 121 -19.08 6.67 7.01
N LEU A 122 -18.00 6.96 6.29
CA LEU A 122 -17.40 6.06 5.30
C LEU A 122 -16.94 4.74 5.93
N THR A 123 -16.20 4.78 7.03
CA THR A 123 -15.73 3.59 7.75
C THR A 123 -16.90 2.73 8.24
N ARG A 124 -17.95 3.34 8.80
CA ARG A 124 -19.15 2.60 9.25
C ARG A 124 -19.85 1.91 8.09
N HIS A 125 -19.87 2.55 6.93
CA HIS A 125 -20.46 2.02 5.71
C HIS A 125 -19.67 0.81 5.22
N ILE A 126 -18.36 0.96 5.01
CA ILE A 126 -17.46 -0.14 4.59
C ILE A 126 -17.52 -1.32 5.57
N ARG A 127 -17.51 -1.05 6.88
CA ARG A 127 -17.63 -2.11 7.90
C ARG A 127 -18.93 -2.91 7.79
N SER A 128 -20.01 -2.30 7.32
CA SER A 128 -21.33 -2.95 7.25
C SER A 128 -21.58 -3.63 5.91
N ALA A 129 -21.10 -3.02 4.82
CA ALA A 129 -21.33 -3.49 3.44
C ALA A 129 -20.18 -4.32 2.86
N GLY A 130 -18.99 -4.29 3.49
CA GLY A 130 -17.77 -4.87 2.96
C GLY A 130 -16.90 -3.86 2.21
N ALA A 131 -15.68 -4.29 1.89
CA ALA A 131 -14.82 -3.56 0.95
C ALA A 131 -15.45 -3.60 -0.45
N MET A 132 -15.31 -2.52 -1.20
CA MET A 132 -16.02 -2.33 -2.46
C MET A 132 -15.27 -1.36 -3.37
N ARG A 133 -15.56 -1.38 -4.68
CA ARG A 133 -14.92 -0.45 -5.62
C ARG A 133 -15.34 0.99 -5.31
N ALA A 134 -14.38 1.90 -5.45
CA ALA A 134 -14.58 3.32 -5.25
C ALA A 134 -13.71 4.14 -6.21
N ALA A 135 -14.15 5.37 -6.46
CA ALA A 135 -13.48 6.32 -7.32
C ALA A 135 -13.34 7.67 -6.61
N ILE A 136 -12.16 8.27 -6.66
CA ILE A 136 -11.94 9.66 -6.25
C ILE A 136 -11.84 10.50 -7.52
N ALA A 137 -12.60 11.59 -7.59
CA ALA A 137 -12.46 12.57 -8.66
C ALA A 137 -12.76 13.99 -8.18
N SER A 138 -12.31 14.96 -8.97
CA SER A 138 -12.74 16.35 -8.81
C SER A 138 -14.22 16.50 -9.18
N ARG A 139 -14.89 17.51 -8.59
CA ARG A 139 -16.34 17.72 -8.68
C ARG A 139 -16.84 18.08 -10.09
N ASP A 140 -15.93 18.52 -10.97
CA ASP A 140 -16.20 18.77 -12.39
C ASP A 140 -16.41 17.48 -13.19
N VAL A 141 -15.94 16.33 -12.71
CA VAL A 141 -16.17 15.03 -13.35
C VAL A 141 -17.58 14.53 -13.01
N PRO A 142 -18.46 14.27 -14.00
CA PRO A 142 -19.82 13.79 -13.74
C PRO A 142 -19.85 12.42 -13.08
N ALA A 143 -20.77 12.23 -12.12
CA ALA A 143 -20.93 10.95 -11.42
C ALA A 143 -21.18 9.78 -12.38
N ALA A 144 -21.99 9.99 -13.42
CA ALA A 144 -22.26 8.97 -14.44
C ALA A 144 -20.99 8.48 -15.17
N GLU A 145 -19.99 9.35 -15.32
CA GLU A 145 -18.70 8.95 -15.90
C GLU A 145 -17.90 8.07 -14.93
N LEU A 146 -17.91 8.42 -13.63
CA LEU A 146 -17.27 7.62 -12.59
C LEU A 146 -17.95 6.26 -12.43
N GLU A 147 -19.28 6.20 -12.46
CA GLU A 147 -20.05 4.95 -12.41
C GLU A 147 -19.67 4.01 -13.55
N ALA A 148 -19.55 4.54 -14.78
CA ALA A 148 -19.09 3.76 -15.93
C ALA A 148 -17.66 3.24 -15.74
N LYS A 149 -16.76 4.08 -15.21
CA LYS A 149 -15.37 3.68 -14.89
C LYS A 149 -15.31 2.62 -13.78
N LEU A 150 -16.14 2.73 -12.75
CA LEU A 150 -16.25 1.76 -11.66
C LEU A 150 -16.78 0.41 -12.15
N ALA A 151 -17.81 0.44 -12.99
CA ALA A 151 -18.39 -0.78 -13.57
C ALA A 151 -17.37 -1.54 -14.44
N ALA A 152 -16.49 -0.82 -15.16
CA ALA A 152 -15.42 -1.40 -15.95
C ALA A 152 -14.19 -1.81 -15.12
N HIS A 153 -14.04 -1.35 -13.89
CA HIS A 153 -12.89 -1.66 -13.05
C HIS A 153 -13.01 -3.09 -12.51
N PRO A 154 -11.97 -3.94 -12.65
CA PRO A 154 -11.99 -5.30 -12.14
C PRO A 154 -12.04 -5.32 -10.60
N THR A 155 -12.64 -6.36 -10.04
CA THR A 155 -12.66 -6.59 -8.59
C THR A 155 -11.30 -7.11 -8.12
N MET A 156 -10.89 -6.76 -6.89
CA MET A 156 -9.63 -7.27 -6.33
C MET A 156 -9.63 -8.78 -6.09
N ALA A 157 -10.79 -9.38 -5.79
CA ALA A 157 -10.91 -10.83 -5.65
C ALA A 157 -10.45 -11.54 -6.94
N GLY A 158 -9.43 -12.41 -6.81
CA GLY A 158 -8.85 -13.17 -7.92
C GLY A 158 -7.85 -12.41 -8.81
N LEU A 159 -7.51 -11.15 -8.50
CA LEU A 159 -6.43 -10.43 -9.18
C LEU A 159 -5.08 -10.75 -8.53
N ASP A 160 -4.14 -11.27 -9.34
CA ASP A 160 -2.73 -11.31 -8.97
C ASP A 160 -2.11 -9.91 -9.13
N LEU A 161 -2.06 -9.18 -8.02
CA LEU A 161 -1.41 -7.87 -7.94
C LEU A 161 0.08 -7.98 -7.56
N THR A 162 0.54 -9.15 -7.11
CA THR A 162 1.93 -9.39 -6.71
C THR A 162 2.89 -9.18 -7.88
N GLY A 163 2.45 -9.47 -9.11
CA GLY A 163 3.23 -9.22 -10.33
C GLY A 163 3.55 -7.75 -10.61
N ARG A 164 2.88 -6.79 -9.96
CA ARG A 164 3.16 -5.35 -10.10
C ARG A 164 4.11 -4.81 -9.04
N VAL A 165 4.30 -5.54 -7.94
CA VAL A 165 5.02 -5.07 -6.75
C VAL A 165 6.24 -5.91 -6.38
N SER A 166 6.37 -7.12 -6.94
CA SER A 166 7.57 -7.95 -6.81
C SER A 166 8.76 -7.27 -7.49
N THR A 167 9.94 -7.42 -6.89
CA THR A 167 11.22 -7.16 -7.56
C THR A 167 11.35 -7.94 -8.86
N GLU A 168 12.09 -7.40 -9.82
CA GLU A 168 12.42 -8.06 -11.10
C GLU A 168 13.61 -9.01 -10.95
N GLU A 169 14.62 -8.58 -10.18
CA GLU A 169 15.85 -9.32 -9.95
C GLU A 169 16.04 -9.62 -8.47
N ALA A 170 16.64 -10.77 -8.17
CA ALA A 170 16.98 -11.12 -6.80
C ALA A 170 18.07 -10.20 -6.26
N TYR A 171 17.96 -9.81 -4.99
CA TYR A 171 18.93 -8.96 -4.32
C TYR A 171 19.23 -9.49 -2.91
N GLU A 172 20.35 -9.06 -2.34
CA GLU A 172 20.78 -9.51 -1.01
C GLU A 172 20.79 -8.36 0.00
N THR A 173 20.25 -8.64 1.19
CA THR A 173 20.44 -7.83 2.40
C THR A 173 21.42 -8.58 3.31
N PRO A 174 22.64 -8.05 3.52
CA PRO A 174 23.64 -8.73 4.35
C PRO A 174 23.21 -8.77 5.82
N ALA A 175 23.65 -9.79 6.55
CA ALA A 175 23.47 -9.86 7.99
C ALA A 175 24.14 -8.65 8.68
N ALA A 176 23.49 -8.12 9.71
CA ALA A 176 24.12 -7.14 10.58
C ALA A 176 24.98 -7.89 11.61
N GLY A 177 26.30 -7.73 11.51
CA GLY A 177 27.25 -8.41 12.41
C GLY A 177 27.60 -9.83 11.96
N GLU A 178 27.58 -10.78 12.89
CA GLU A 178 27.89 -12.19 12.60
C GLU A 178 26.75 -12.85 11.81
N GLU A 179 27.05 -13.38 10.63
CA GLU A 179 26.11 -14.18 9.84
C GLU A 179 25.89 -15.52 10.52
N ARG A 180 24.64 -15.78 10.92
CA ARG A 180 24.21 -16.98 11.64
C ARG A 180 23.35 -17.89 10.78
N PHE A 181 22.56 -17.30 9.88
CA PHE A 181 21.58 -18.01 9.05
C PHE A 181 21.49 -17.38 7.66
N PHE A 182 21.19 -18.21 6.66
CA PHE A 182 20.82 -17.78 5.33
C PHE A 182 19.30 -17.92 5.12
N VAL A 183 18.62 -16.80 4.87
CA VAL A 183 17.17 -16.77 4.64
C VAL A 183 16.88 -16.40 3.20
N VAL A 184 16.01 -17.16 2.54
CA VAL A 184 15.43 -16.75 1.25
C VAL A 184 14.06 -16.13 1.49
N ALA A 185 13.85 -14.91 1.00
CA ALA A 185 12.61 -14.17 1.12
C ALA A 185 11.92 -14.09 -0.25
N TYR A 186 10.71 -14.64 -0.37
CA TYR A 186 9.87 -14.33 -1.54
C TYR A 186 9.39 -12.89 -1.47
N ASP A 187 9.52 -12.18 -2.58
CA ASP A 187 8.94 -10.86 -2.75
C ASP A 187 7.58 -10.95 -3.47
N PHE A 188 6.52 -10.94 -2.67
CA PHE A 188 5.15 -10.77 -3.16
C PHE A 188 4.65 -9.33 -3.00
N GLY A 189 5.55 -8.38 -2.73
CA GLY A 189 5.25 -7.03 -2.23
C GLY A 189 5.87 -6.80 -0.85
N ILE A 190 7.13 -7.21 -0.68
CA ILE A 190 7.82 -7.18 0.61
C ILE A 190 8.01 -5.74 1.10
N LYS A 191 7.66 -5.51 2.35
CA LYS A 191 8.00 -4.28 3.06
C LYS A 191 9.50 -4.20 3.30
N GLY A 192 10.13 -3.10 2.89
CA GLY A 192 11.58 -2.88 2.94
C GLY A 192 12.18 -3.00 4.35
N HIS A 193 11.38 -2.83 5.40
CA HIS A 193 11.85 -3.04 6.77
C HIS A 193 12.00 -4.52 7.17
N SER A 194 11.28 -5.45 6.52
CA SER A 194 11.29 -6.88 6.90
C SER A 194 12.68 -7.53 6.73
N PRO A 195 13.37 -7.37 5.57
CA PRO A 195 14.74 -7.88 5.42
C PRO A 195 15.74 -7.24 6.40
N LYS A 196 15.56 -5.95 6.73
CA LYS A 196 16.41 -5.25 7.71
C LYS A 196 16.29 -5.87 9.11
N LEU A 197 15.06 -6.19 9.55
CA LEU A 197 14.83 -6.84 10.85
C LEU A 197 15.42 -8.26 10.90
N LEU A 198 15.38 -9.01 9.80
CA LEU A 198 16.03 -10.31 9.71
C LEU A 198 17.56 -10.16 9.75
N ALA A 199 18.11 -9.18 9.02
CA ALA A 199 19.53 -8.86 9.04
C ALA A 199 20.04 -8.51 10.44
N GLU A 200 19.31 -7.71 11.21
CA GLU A 200 19.61 -7.38 12.61
C GLU A 200 19.71 -8.61 13.54
N ARG A 201 19.11 -9.74 13.15
CA ARG A 201 19.15 -11.00 13.90
C ARG A 201 20.26 -11.95 13.44
N GLY A 202 21.13 -11.48 12.53
CA GLY A 202 22.22 -12.26 11.95
C GLY A 202 21.84 -13.07 10.72
N CYS A 203 20.71 -12.75 10.05
CA CYS A 203 20.31 -13.45 8.84
C CYS A 203 20.85 -12.73 7.60
N ARG A 204 21.60 -13.42 6.73
CA ARG A 204 21.79 -12.95 5.35
C ARG A 204 20.51 -13.26 4.59
N VAL A 205 19.85 -12.24 4.05
CA VAL A 205 18.56 -12.40 3.36
C VAL A 205 18.77 -12.27 1.85
N ARG A 206 18.39 -13.29 1.09
CA ARG A 206 18.25 -13.18 -0.37
C ARG A 206 16.78 -13.02 -0.70
N THR A 207 16.40 -11.83 -1.13
CA THR A 207 15.06 -11.57 -1.64
C THR A 207 14.99 -12.02 -3.09
N VAL A 208 14.00 -12.85 -3.43
CA VAL A 208 13.80 -13.41 -4.77
C VAL A 208 12.46 -12.94 -5.34
N PRO A 209 12.37 -12.75 -6.67
CA PRO A 209 11.13 -12.35 -7.30
C PRO A 209 10.04 -13.40 -7.08
N ARG A 210 8.78 -13.00 -7.18
CA ARG A 210 7.64 -13.92 -7.16
C ARG A 210 7.72 -15.06 -8.19
N SER A 211 8.50 -14.89 -9.25
CA SER A 211 8.64 -15.88 -10.33
C SER A 211 9.64 -16.98 -10.00
N ALA A 212 10.40 -16.85 -8.89
CA ALA A 212 11.40 -17.82 -8.49
C ALA A 212 10.76 -19.19 -8.22
N THR A 213 11.30 -20.20 -8.87
CA THR A 213 10.77 -21.56 -8.82
C THR A 213 11.06 -22.22 -7.47
N PRO A 214 10.26 -23.22 -7.05
CA PRO A 214 10.54 -23.99 -5.85
C PRO A 214 11.94 -24.62 -5.86
N ALA A 215 12.44 -25.05 -7.02
CA ALA A 215 13.78 -25.64 -7.13
C ALA A 215 14.87 -24.60 -6.85
N GLU A 216 14.79 -23.42 -7.46
CA GLU A 216 15.76 -22.33 -7.25
C GLU A 216 15.83 -21.90 -5.79
N VAL A 217 14.70 -21.88 -5.09
CA VAL A 217 14.64 -21.56 -3.67
C VAL A 217 15.16 -22.72 -2.83
N LEU A 218 14.56 -23.90 -2.92
CA LEU A 218 14.84 -25.01 -2.01
C LEU A 218 16.28 -25.54 -2.15
N ASP A 219 16.88 -25.43 -3.33
CA ASP A 219 18.24 -25.91 -3.59
C ASP A 219 19.31 -24.83 -3.35
N SER A 220 18.93 -23.65 -2.86
CA SER A 220 19.87 -22.56 -2.54
C SER A 220 20.70 -22.81 -1.28
N GLY A 221 20.38 -23.86 -0.50
CA GLY A 221 20.99 -24.12 0.80
C GLY A 221 20.52 -23.15 1.89
N LEU A 222 19.27 -22.68 1.82
CA LEU A 222 18.70 -21.82 2.86
C LEU A 222 18.56 -22.54 4.20
N ASP A 223 18.70 -21.77 5.28
CA ASP A 223 18.38 -22.17 6.65
C ASP A 223 16.94 -21.78 7.04
N GLY A 224 16.31 -20.86 6.29
CA GLY A 224 14.94 -20.41 6.58
C GLY A 224 14.25 -19.77 5.37
N LEU A 225 12.94 -19.99 5.25
CA LEU A 225 12.09 -19.42 4.21
C LEU A 225 11.24 -18.30 4.81
N PHE A 226 11.30 -17.11 4.22
CA PHE A 226 10.42 -16.00 4.52
C PHE A 226 9.44 -15.76 3.37
N VAL A 227 8.15 -15.80 3.66
CA VAL A 227 7.10 -15.49 2.68
C VAL A 227 6.56 -14.11 3.05
N SER A 228 6.80 -13.12 2.19
CA SER A 228 6.42 -11.74 2.48
C SER A 228 4.92 -11.51 2.48
N ASN A 229 4.52 -10.32 2.93
CA ASN A 229 3.22 -9.74 2.61
C ASN A 229 3.10 -9.47 1.09
N GLY A 230 1.88 -9.17 0.64
CA GLY A 230 1.60 -8.82 -0.74
C GLY A 230 0.13 -8.43 -0.94
N PRO A 231 -0.19 -7.72 -2.02
CA PRO A 231 -1.56 -7.35 -2.38
C PRO A 231 -2.30 -8.53 -3.04
N GLY A 232 -3.63 -8.46 -3.01
CA GLY A 232 -4.49 -9.41 -3.72
C GLY A 232 -4.72 -10.73 -2.98
N ASP A 233 -5.01 -11.77 -3.75
CA ASP A 233 -5.42 -13.08 -3.23
C ASP A 233 -4.24 -14.07 -3.16
N PRO A 234 -3.90 -14.60 -1.97
CA PRO A 234 -2.87 -15.63 -1.82
C PRO A 234 -3.12 -16.90 -2.66
N GLU A 235 -4.38 -17.23 -2.98
CA GLU A 235 -4.71 -18.39 -3.81
C GLU A 235 -4.18 -18.26 -5.25
N ALA A 236 -3.89 -17.05 -5.71
CA ALA A 236 -3.31 -16.80 -7.03
C ALA A 236 -1.83 -17.21 -7.15
N VAL A 237 -1.16 -17.54 -6.04
CA VAL A 237 0.29 -17.78 -5.96
C VAL A 237 0.60 -19.25 -5.66
N ALA A 238 0.07 -20.17 -6.47
CA ALA A 238 0.14 -21.62 -6.22
C ALA A 238 1.57 -22.18 -6.08
N HIS A 239 2.55 -21.64 -6.81
CA HIS A 239 3.95 -22.08 -6.74
C HIS A 239 4.56 -21.79 -5.35
N ALA A 240 4.13 -20.73 -4.66
CA ALA A 240 4.61 -20.43 -3.31
C ALA A 240 4.19 -21.52 -2.32
N LEU A 241 2.99 -22.08 -2.49
CA LEU A 241 2.51 -23.19 -1.68
C LEU A 241 3.35 -24.45 -1.88
N GLU A 242 3.81 -24.71 -3.11
CA GLU A 242 4.74 -25.82 -3.40
C GLU A 242 6.08 -25.60 -2.68
N THR A 243 6.64 -24.39 -2.74
CA THR A 243 7.90 -24.06 -2.03
C THR A 243 7.74 -24.18 -0.51
N ILE A 244 6.64 -23.68 0.06
CA ILE A 244 6.36 -23.78 1.50
C ILE A 244 6.29 -25.24 1.95
N ARG A 245 5.57 -26.09 1.21
CA ARG A 245 5.49 -27.52 1.50
C ARG A 245 6.86 -28.18 1.39
N GLY A 246 7.60 -27.88 0.32
CA GLY A 246 8.94 -28.43 0.11
C GLY A 246 9.94 -28.01 1.18
N ALA A 247 9.84 -26.77 1.71
CA ALA A 247 10.66 -26.31 2.83
C ALA A 247 10.33 -27.08 4.11
N ALA A 248 9.03 -27.19 4.44
CA ALA A 248 8.56 -27.92 5.61
C ALA A 248 8.97 -29.41 5.58
N ASP A 249 8.89 -30.06 4.41
CA ASP A 249 9.31 -31.46 4.21
C ASP A 249 10.83 -31.65 4.42
N ARG A 250 11.63 -30.61 4.18
CA ARG A 250 13.09 -30.59 4.42
C ARG A 250 13.44 -30.21 5.87
N GLY A 251 12.46 -29.89 6.71
CA GLY A 251 12.67 -29.47 8.11
C GLY A 251 13.21 -28.04 8.24
N ILE A 252 12.95 -27.20 7.23
CA ILE A 252 13.28 -25.77 7.17
C ILE A 252 12.10 -24.95 7.70
#